data_AF-A0A521CI38-F1
#
_entry.id   AF-A0A521CI38-F1
#
_cell.length_a   1.000
_cell.length_b   1.000
_cell.length_c   1.000
_cell.angle_alpha   90.00
_cell.angle_beta   90.00
_cell.angle_gamma   90.00
#
_symmetry.space_group_name_H-M   'P 1'
#
loop_
_entity.id
_entity.type
_entity.pdbx_description
1 polymer ?
#
loop_
_entity_poly.entity_id
_entity_poly.type
_entity_poly.pdbx_seq_one_letter_code
_entity_poly.pdbx_strand_id
1 'polypeptide(L)' 'LVDDMLARLGRDPDPMTRRRCTVEHPFGTIKSWMGATHFLTRRLPNVRTEMALNVLAYNIKRTISLIGTRRLIAEIAA' A
#
# COMPACT_ATOMS: atom_id res chain seq x y z
N LEU A 1 23.10 -2.62 4.17
CA LEU A 1 21.73 -2.54 3.60
C LEU A 1 21.45 -3.66 2.59
N VAL A 2 22.15 -3.71 1.45
CA VAL A 2 21.93 -4.77 0.45
C VAL A 2 22.43 -6.12 0.97
N ASP A 3 23.61 -6.15 1.59
CA ASP A 3 24.16 -7.39 2.17
C ASP A 3 23.30 -7.93 3.32
N ASP A 4 22.75 -7.05 4.17
CA ASP A 4 21.82 -7.44 5.24
C ASP A 4 20.51 -8.00 4.69
N MET A 5 20.01 -7.43 3.59
CA MET A 5 18.82 -7.94 2.90
C MET A 5 19.08 -9.32 2.31
N LEU A 6 20.24 -9.52 1.68
CA LEU A 6 20.65 -10.80 1.10
C LEU A 6 20.82 -11.86 2.19
N ALA A 7 21.45 -11.53 3.33
CA ALA A 7 21.57 -12.44 4.46
C ALA A 7 20.21 -12.85 5.05
N ARG A 8 19.21 -11.94 5.05
CA ARG A 8 17.83 -12.25 5.48
C ARG A 8 17.09 -13.13 4.48
N LEU A 9 17.27 -12.90 3.18
CA LEU A 9 16.70 -13.72 2.11
C LEU A 9 17.32 -15.13 2.05
N GLY A 10 18.60 -15.26 2.42
CA GLY A 10 19.27 -16.57 2.49
C GLY A 10 18.85 -17.43 3.68
N ARG A 11 18.31 -16.84 4.76
CA ARG A 11 17.87 -17.58 5.97
C ARG A 11 16.46 -18.15 5.87
N ASP A 12 15.61 -17.55 5.05
CA ASP A 12 14.21 -17.95 4.91
C ASP A 12 13.80 -17.70 3.45
N PRO A 13 13.40 -18.74 2.68
CA PRO A 13 12.96 -18.59 1.29
C PRO A 13 11.50 -18.13 1.14
N ASP A 14 10.68 -18.19 2.21
CA ASP A 14 9.27 -17.75 2.20
C ASP A 14 8.98 -16.22 2.22
N PRO A 15 9.86 -15.30 2.69
CA PRO A 15 9.52 -13.90 2.85
C PRO A 15 9.28 -13.19 1.51
N MET A 16 9.87 -13.65 0.41
CA MET A 16 9.57 -13.15 -0.93
C MET A 16 8.17 -13.57 -1.38
N THR A 17 7.78 -14.82 -1.13
CA THR A 17 6.45 -15.35 -1.44
C THR A 17 5.37 -14.64 -0.64
N ARG A 18 5.58 -14.47 0.68
CA ARG A 18 4.67 -13.70 1.53
C ARG A 18 4.53 -12.26 1.08
N ARG A 19 5.62 -11.59 0.69
CA ARG A 19 5.55 -10.23 0.13
C ARG A 19 4.72 -10.20 -1.15
N ARG A 20 4.94 -11.15 -2.06
CA ARG A 20 4.15 -11.28 -3.28
C ARG A 20 2.65 -11.42 -2.99
N CYS A 21 2.28 -12.28 -2.05
CA CYS A 21 0.89 -12.51 -1.69
C CYS A 21 0.24 -11.32 -0.95
N THR A 22 0.99 -10.59 -0.14
CA THR A 22 0.43 -9.58 0.77
C THR A 22 0.51 -8.15 0.26
N VAL A 23 1.60 -7.77 -0.40
CA VAL A 23 1.86 -6.38 -0.80
C VAL A 23 1.73 -6.14 -2.30
N GLU A 24 2.10 -7.09 -3.16
CA GLU A 24 2.11 -6.83 -4.61
C GLU A 24 0.72 -6.53 -5.17
N HIS A 25 -0.32 -7.26 -4.73
CA HIS A 25 -1.69 -6.97 -5.17
C HIS A 25 -2.14 -5.55 -4.77
N PRO A 26 -2.07 -5.10 -3.50
CA PRO A 26 -2.41 -3.73 -3.13
C PRO A 26 -1.64 -2.68 -3.94
N PHE A 27 -0.33 -2.89 -4.10
CA PHE A 27 0.51 -1.98 -4.89
C PHE A 27 0.09 -1.95 -6.36
N GLY A 28 -0.23 -3.09 -6.96
CA GLY A 28 -0.74 -3.17 -8.33
C GLY A 28 -2.07 -2.44 -8.51
N THR A 29 -2.99 -2.58 -7.55
CA THR A 29 -4.28 -1.87 -7.57
C THR A 29 -4.09 -0.37 -7.45
N ILE A 30 -3.28 0.09 -6.48
CA ILE A 30 -2.98 1.53 -6.30
C ILE A 30 -2.34 2.09 -7.57
N LYS A 31 -1.32 1.41 -8.11
CA LYS A 31 -0.65 1.84 -9.34
C LYS A 31 -1.59 1.88 -10.54
N SER A 32 -2.50 0.91 -10.66
CA SER A 32 -3.53 0.90 -11.70
C SER A 32 -4.49 2.08 -11.58
N TRP A 33 -4.89 2.46 -10.36
CA TRP A 33 -5.78 3.61 -10.14
C TRP A 33 -5.09 4.94 -10.36
N MET A 34 -3.80 5.04 -10.05
CA MET A 34 -2.99 6.22 -10.36
C MET A 34 -2.86 6.47 -11.88
N GLY A 35 -3.11 5.45 -12.70
CA GLY A 35 -3.05 5.53 -14.15
C GLY A 35 -1.62 5.53 -14.70
N ALA A 36 -1.50 5.90 -15.98
CA ALA A 36 -0.22 5.99 -16.68
C ALA A 36 0.54 7.30 -16.41
N THR A 37 -0.08 8.24 -15.70
CA THR A 37 0.46 9.58 -15.44
C THR A 37 1.43 9.59 -14.27
N HIS A 38 2.46 10.44 -14.38
CA HIS A 38 3.36 10.74 -13.28
C HIS A 38 2.63 11.45 -12.13
N PHE A 39 3.24 11.43 -10.93
CA PHE A 39 2.80 12.25 -9.81
C PHE A 39 2.55 13.69 -10.25
N LEU A 40 1.42 14.25 -9.85
CA LEU A 40 1.03 15.62 -10.18
C LEU A 40 1.96 16.64 -9.52
N THR A 41 2.47 16.28 -8.35
CA THR A 41 3.33 17.14 -7.55
C THR A 41 4.81 16.95 -7.85
N ARG A 42 5.59 18.02 -7.66
CA ARG A 42 7.06 18.01 -7.76
C ARG A 42 7.69 18.10 -6.39
N ARG A 43 8.93 17.59 -6.27
CA ARG A 43 9.74 17.48 -5.05
C ARG A 43 9.26 16.37 -4.10
N LEU A 44 10.22 15.72 -3.45
CA LEU A 44 9.99 14.53 -2.62
C LEU A 44 8.94 14.71 -1.50
N PRO A 45 8.87 15.85 -0.78
CA PRO A 45 7.85 16.03 0.26
C PRO A 45 6.42 15.97 -0.31
N ASN A 46 6.19 16.58 -1.47
CA ASN A 46 4.86 16.64 -2.07
C ASN A 46 4.46 15.30 -2.68
N VAL A 47 5.41 14.63 -3.36
CA VAL A 47 5.20 13.28 -3.92
C VAL A 47 4.87 12.27 -2.81
N ARG A 48 5.52 12.39 -1.64
CA ARG A 48 5.20 11.56 -0.47
C ARG A 48 3.77 11.75 0.00
N THR A 49 3.29 13.00 0.05
CA THR A 49 1.90 13.30 0.40
C THR A 49 0.93 12.70 -0.62
N GLU A 50 1.21 12.85 -1.92
CA GLU A 50 0.38 12.28 -2.99
C GLU A 50 0.31 10.75 -2.91
N MET A 51 1.44 10.09 -2.66
CA MET A 51 1.48 8.64 -2.42
C MET A 51 0.69 8.25 -1.16
N ALA A 52 0.82 9.01 -0.07
CA ALA A 52 0.09 8.76 1.16
C ALA A 52 -1.42 8.86 0.98
N LEU A 53 -1.90 9.83 0.20
CA LEU A 53 -3.32 9.98 -0.12
C LEU A 53 -3.85 8.80 -0.95
N ASN A 54 -3.10 8.33 -1.94
CA ASN A 54 -3.46 7.14 -2.73
C ASN A 54 -3.57 5.88 -1.85
N VAL A 55 -2.61 5.67 -0.96
CA VAL A 55 -2.62 4.55 0.00
C VAL A 55 -3.81 4.68 0.96
N LEU A 56 -4.10 5.87 1.47
CA LEU A 56 -5.24 6.11 2.35
C LEU A 56 -6.57 5.80 1.67
N ALA A 57 -6.77 6.27 0.44
CA ALA A 57 -7.97 6.00 -0.34
C ALA A 57 -8.16 4.49 -0.58
N TYR A 58 -7.08 3.78 -0.93
CA TYR A 58 -7.11 2.32 -1.06
C TYR A 58 -7.49 1.63 0.26
N ASN A 59 -6.88 2.02 1.37
CA ASN A 59 -7.15 1.44 2.68
C ASN A 59 -8.62 1.65 3.08
N ILE A 60 -9.17 2.85 2.89
CA ILE A 60 -10.59 3.12 3.16
C ILE A 60 -11.48 2.22 2.30
N LYS A 61 -11.23 2.13 1.00
CA LYS A 61 -12.03 1.27 0.11
C LYS A 61 -11.94 -0.19 0.51
N ARG A 62 -10.75 -0.68 0.84
CA ARG A 62 -10.52 -2.06 1.30
C ARG A 62 -11.25 -2.33 2.61
N THR A 63 -11.18 -1.43 3.57
CA THR A 63 -11.88 -1.56 4.85
C THR A 63 -13.40 -1.57 4.63
N ILE A 64 -13.94 -0.69 3.78
CA ILE A 64 -15.35 -0.73 3.39
C ILE A 64 -15.73 -2.10 2.80
N SER A 65 -14.91 -2.68 1.94
CA SER A 65 -15.16 -4.02 1.39
C SER A 65 -15.10 -5.15 2.44
N LEU A 66 -14.30 -5.00 3.50
CA LEU A 66 -14.15 -6.02 4.55
C LEU A 66 -15.23 -5.96 5.63
N ILE A 67 -15.58 -4.76 6.10
CA ILE A 67 -16.47 -4.58 7.27
C ILE A 67 -17.77 -3.81 6.96
N GLY A 68 -17.88 -3.21 5.77
CA GLY A 68 -19.01 -2.40 5.35
C GLY A 68 -18.96 -0.94 5.85
N THR A 69 -19.61 -0.04 5.12
CA THR A 69 -19.60 1.42 5.39
C THR A 69 -20.18 1.79 6.75
N ARG A 70 -21.30 1.18 7.14
CA ARG A 70 -21.99 1.50 8.42
C ARG A 70 -21.10 1.20 9.62
N ARG A 71 -20.45 0.03 9.62
CA ARG A 71 -19.53 -0.36 10.69
C ARG A 71 -18.31 0.54 10.72
N LEU A 72 -17.73 0.85 9.56
CA LEU A 72 -16.60 1.77 9.49
C LEU A 72 -16.91 3.14 10.12
N ILE A 73 -18.06 3.74 9.81
CA ILE A 73 -18.44 5.05 10.37
C ILE A 73 -18.62 4.97 11.88
N ALA A 74 -19.25 3.91 12.39
CA ALA A 74 -19.44 3.72 13.82
C ALA A 74 -18.10 3.62 14.59
N GLU A 75 -17.12 2.90 14.04
CA GLU A 75 -15.79 2.73 14.68
C GLU A 75 -14.92 3.99 14.58
N ILE A 76 -15.11 4.84 13.58
CA ILE A 76 -14.36 6.11 13.45
C ILE A 76 -14.93 7.20 14.36
N ALA A 77 -16.25 7.18 14.61
CA ALA A 77 -16.94 8.16 15.44
C ALA A 77 -16.85 7.87 16.95
N ALA A 78 -16.42 6.66 17.32
CA ALA A 78 -16.17 6.23 18.69
C ALA A 78 -14.78 6.70 19.18
#